data_AF-A0AAD2IZ44-F1
#
_entry.id   AF-A0AAD2IZ44-F1
#
_cell.length_a   1.000
_cell.length_b   1.000
_cell.length_c   1.000
_cell.angle_alpha   90.00
_cell.angle_beta   90.00
_cell.angle_gamma   90.00
#
_symmetry.space_group_name_H-M   'P 1'
#
loop_
_entity.id
_entity.type
_entity.pdbx_description
1 polymer ?
#
loop_
_entity_poly.entity_id
_entity_poly.type
_entity_poly.pdbx_seq_one_letter_code
_entity_poly.pdbx_strand_id
1 'polypeptide(L)'
;MNSYAEASAAVGGNETGGYGLCAAFGCCLPGTLTMSTQGAQDWHCRLHFGAPRSEFDDISARVQNRKALFTAAYWLVNRAKGDLVASKVMDRIKALGRTDIVDSFAKAEKPTAYHLGVHMLRVLGDECRQPQAHMGTPSKGQASTWLDQNQPEEADA
;
A
#
# COMPACT_ATOMS: atom_id res chain seq x y z
N MET A 1 -18.91 -15.90 5.15
CA MET A 1 -18.23 -14.73 5.75
C MET A 1 -17.03 -15.27 6.51
N ASN A 2 -15.83 -14.75 6.24
CA ASN A 2 -14.58 -15.33 6.73
C ASN A 2 -14.36 -14.83 8.18
N SER A 3 -14.27 -15.73 9.17
CA SER A 3 -14.23 -15.37 10.60
C SER A 3 -13.08 -14.42 10.95
N TYR A 4 -12.02 -14.43 10.14
CA TYR A 4 -10.89 -13.54 10.27
C TYR A 4 -11.25 -12.07 9.99
N ALA A 5 -12.12 -11.82 9.00
CA ALA A 5 -12.56 -10.46 8.67
C ALA A 5 -13.45 -9.87 9.77
N GLU A 6 -14.27 -10.70 10.41
CA GLU A 6 -15.09 -10.31 11.58
C GLU A 6 -14.23 -10.07 12.82
N ALA A 7 -13.20 -10.90 13.06
CA ALA A 7 -12.26 -10.71 14.15
C ALA A 7 -11.44 -9.41 13.98
N SER A 8 -10.93 -9.13 12.79
CA SER A 8 -10.27 -7.85 12.47
C SER A 8 -11.24 -6.67 12.61
N ALA A 9 -12.53 -6.88 12.32
CA ALA A 9 -13.55 -5.86 12.48
C ALA A 9 -13.79 -5.49 13.95
N ALA A 10 -13.79 -6.49 14.84
CA ALA A 10 -14.02 -6.36 16.28
C ALA A 10 -12.84 -5.71 17.04
N VAL A 11 -11.60 -5.89 16.57
CA VAL A 11 -10.41 -5.27 17.20
C VAL A 11 -10.20 -3.82 16.74
N GLY A 12 -10.65 -3.45 15.54
CA GLY A 12 -10.47 -2.09 14.99
C GLY A 12 -11.56 -1.09 15.35
N GLY A 13 -12.33 -1.31 16.41
CA GLY A 13 -13.56 -0.54 16.66
C GLY A 13 -13.47 0.59 17.69
N ASN A 14 -12.43 0.67 18.52
CA ASN A 14 -12.45 1.65 19.62
C ASN A 14 -11.09 1.92 20.28
N GLU A 15 -9.97 1.69 19.60
CA GLU A 15 -8.70 2.16 20.13
C GLU A 15 -8.54 3.63 19.74
N THR A 16 -8.23 4.47 20.72
CA THR A 16 -7.64 5.79 20.51
C THR A 16 -6.33 5.61 19.74
N GLY A 17 -6.43 5.41 18.43
CA GLY A 17 -5.31 5.22 17.55
C GLY A 17 -4.36 6.39 17.75
N GLY A 18 -3.08 6.08 17.95
CA GLY A 18 -2.05 7.09 18.18
C GLY A 18 -2.19 8.23 17.18
N TYR A 19 -2.09 9.47 17.68
CA TYR A 19 -2.28 10.68 16.88
C TYR A 19 -1.53 10.59 15.54
N GLY A 20 -2.25 10.76 14.43
CA GLY A 20 -1.69 10.78 13.08
C GLY A 20 -1.49 9.41 12.41
N LEU A 21 -1.91 8.29 13.02
CA LEU A 21 -1.87 6.97 12.37
C LEU A 21 -3.14 6.69 11.56
N CYS A 22 -3.01 5.90 10.48
CA CYS A 22 -4.17 5.41 9.74
C CYS A 22 -4.89 4.32 10.55
N ALA A 23 -6.21 4.39 10.61
CA ALA A 23 -7.06 3.41 11.29
C ALA A 23 -7.09 2.02 10.62
N ALA A 24 -6.61 1.90 9.36
CA ALA A 24 -6.43 0.60 8.74
C ALA A 24 -5.26 -0.14 9.43
N PHE A 25 -5.57 -1.26 10.09
CA PHE A 25 -4.60 -2.03 10.85
C PHE A 25 -3.36 -2.38 10.03
N GLY A 26 -2.18 -2.15 10.61
CA GLY A 26 -0.90 -2.43 9.95
C GLY A 26 -0.52 -1.47 8.81
N CYS A 27 -1.32 -0.45 8.50
CA CYS A 27 -0.97 0.57 7.52
C CYS A 27 0.16 1.47 8.07
N CYS A 28 1.23 1.62 7.30
CA CYS A 28 2.37 2.44 7.71
C CYS A 28 2.28 3.91 7.31
N LEU A 29 1.14 4.32 6.73
CA LEU A 29 0.93 5.70 6.28
C LEU A 29 0.15 6.48 7.33
N PRO A 30 0.39 7.79 7.43
CA PRO A 30 -0.36 8.62 8.36
C PRO A 30 -1.83 8.71 7.94
N GLY A 31 -2.70 8.79 8.95
CA GLY A 31 -4.11 9.14 8.77
C GLY A 31 -4.22 10.63 8.50
N THR A 32 -4.80 11.01 7.37
CA THR A 32 -4.89 12.42 6.95
C THR A 32 -6.27 12.84 6.47
N LEU A 33 -7.20 11.88 6.33
CA LEU A 33 -8.55 12.12 5.84
C LEU A 33 -9.54 11.45 6.80
N THR A 34 -10.62 12.16 7.10
CA THR A 34 -11.74 11.65 7.88
C THR A 34 -13.03 12.23 7.30
N MET A 35 -14.15 11.51 7.42
CA MET A 35 -15.47 12.01 7.03
C MET A 35 -16.09 12.92 8.10
N SER A 36 -15.44 13.07 9.26
CA SER A 36 -15.89 13.92 10.35
C SER A 36 -15.15 15.26 10.38
N THR A 37 -15.89 16.36 10.36
CA THR A 37 -15.34 17.72 10.55
C THR A 37 -14.92 18.02 12.00
N GLN A 38 -15.37 17.22 12.97
CA GLN A 38 -15.11 17.40 14.40
C GLN A 38 -14.16 16.34 14.97
N GLY A 39 -13.55 15.50 14.12
CA GLY A 39 -12.63 14.44 14.55
C GLY A 39 -13.25 13.24 15.29
N ALA A 40 -14.58 13.09 15.31
CA ALA A 40 -15.28 11.98 15.96
C ALA A 40 -15.25 10.65 15.18
N GLN A 41 -14.57 10.60 14.03
CA GLN A 41 -14.44 9.39 13.21
C GLN A 41 -12.98 9.07 12.95
N ASP A 42 -12.75 7.83 12.53
CA ASP A 42 -11.45 7.31 12.14
C ASP A 42 -10.78 8.16 11.08
N TRP A 43 -9.46 8.27 11.21
CA TRP A 43 -8.60 8.89 10.20
C TRP A 43 -7.98 7.81 9.33
N HIS A 44 -8.15 7.94 8.02
CA HIS A 44 -7.55 7.06 7.03
C HIS A 44 -6.51 7.81 6.21
N CYS A 45 -5.53 7.06 5.69
CA CYS A 45 -4.65 7.59 4.66
C CYS A 45 -5.41 7.67 3.32
N ARG A 46 -4.87 8.40 2.35
CA ARG A 46 -5.47 8.54 1.01
C ARG A 46 -5.71 7.23 0.26
N LEU A 47 -5.03 6.15 0.64
CA LEU A 47 -5.20 4.84 0.00
C LEU A 47 -6.35 4.04 0.60
N HIS A 48 -6.64 4.20 1.89
CA HIS A 48 -7.71 3.48 2.59
C HIS A 48 -9.00 4.30 2.66
N PHE A 49 -8.92 5.63 2.56
CA PHE A 49 -10.09 6.51 2.61
C PHE A 49 -11.05 6.23 1.44
N GLY A 50 -12.30 5.87 1.78
CA GLY A 50 -13.34 5.53 0.80
C GLY A 50 -13.27 4.10 0.25
N ALA A 51 -12.24 3.31 0.59
CA ALA A 51 -12.19 1.90 0.25
C ALA A 51 -13.11 1.09 1.18
N PRO A 52 -13.74 -0.01 0.70
CA PRO A 52 -14.48 -0.91 1.57
C PRO A 52 -13.50 -1.63 2.51
N ARG A 53 -13.95 -1.94 3.74
CA ARG A 53 -13.11 -2.58 4.76
C ARG A 53 -12.54 -3.92 4.31
N SER A 54 -13.23 -4.64 3.43
CA SER A 54 -12.76 -5.89 2.82
C SER A 54 -11.49 -5.74 1.98
N GLU A 55 -11.19 -4.54 1.48
CA GLU A 55 -9.99 -4.25 0.67
C GLU A 55 -8.82 -3.74 1.53
N PHE A 56 -9.01 -3.51 2.83
CA PHE A 56 -8.00 -2.86 3.67
C PHE A 56 -6.71 -3.67 3.80
N ASP A 57 -6.83 -4.98 4.02
CA ASP A 57 -5.69 -5.88 4.19
C ASP A 57 -4.84 -5.92 2.91
N ASP A 58 -5.50 -5.99 1.76
CA ASP A 58 -4.89 -5.99 0.44
C ASP A 58 -4.13 -4.68 0.17
N ILE A 59 -4.78 -3.53 0.41
CA ILE A 59 -4.16 -2.22 0.27
C ILE A 59 -2.95 -2.11 1.22
N SER A 60 -3.10 -2.51 2.49
CA SER A 60 -2.03 -2.50 3.49
C SER A 60 -0.85 -3.39 3.08
N ALA A 61 -1.11 -4.60 2.59
CA ALA A 61 -0.08 -5.53 2.13
C ALA A 61 0.69 -4.95 0.92
N ARG A 62 -0.01 -4.37 -0.05
CA ARG A 62 0.61 -3.70 -1.21
C ARG A 62 1.51 -2.54 -0.77
N VAL A 63 1.04 -1.71 0.15
CA VAL A 63 1.81 -0.58 0.69
C VAL A 63 3.06 -1.05 1.42
N GLN A 64 2.96 -2.07 2.27
CA GLN A 64 4.08 -2.62 3.02
C GLN A 64 5.14 -3.27 2.10
N ASN A 65 4.70 -4.03 1.09
CA ASN A 65 5.60 -4.61 0.10
C ASN A 65 6.37 -3.51 -0.66
N ARG A 66 5.68 -2.47 -1.13
CA ARG A 66 6.31 -1.30 -1.78
C ARG A 66 7.29 -0.59 -0.86
N LYS A 67 6.92 -0.35 0.39
CA LYS A 67 7.81 0.25 1.38
C LYS A 67 9.10 -0.56 1.52
N ALA A 68 8.99 -1.89 1.66
CA ALA A 68 10.16 -2.77 1.78
C ALA A 68 11.07 -2.69 0.53
N LEU A 69 10.49 -2.65 -0.67
CA LEU A 69 11.23 -2.50 -1.93
C LEU A 69 11.93 -1.13 -2.04
N PHE A 70 11.24 -0.04 -1.68
CA PHE A 70 11.86 1.30 -1.65
C PHE A 70 12.99 1.37 -0.62
N THR A 71 12.80 0.84 0.59
CA THR A 71 13.86 0.78 1.60
C THR A 71 15.08 0.01 1.08
N ALA A 72 14.87 -1.15 0.46
CA ALA A 72 15.95 -1.91 -0.16
C ALA A 72 16.68 -1.11 -1.25
N ALA A 73 15.93 -0.43 -2.13
CA ALA A 73 16.50 0.42 -3.17
C ALA A 73 17.34 1.58 -2.59
N TYR A 74 16.83 2.25 -1.54
CA TYR A 74 17.55 3.30 -0.83
C TYR A 74 18.84 2.80 -0.19
N TRP A 75 18.83 1.59 0.39
CA TRP A 75 20.04 1.01 0.96
C TRP A 75 21.08 0.70 -0.12
N LEU A 76 20.64 0.25 -1.30
CA LEU A 76 21.52 -0.07 -2.42
C LEU A 76 22.19 1.17 -3.02
N VAL A 77 21.45 2.28 -3.20
CA VAL A 77 22.03 3.52 -3.74
C VAL A 77 23.03 4.19 -2.79
N ASN A 78 22.93 3.92 -1.48
CA ASN A 78 23.82 4.46 -0.46
C ASN A 78 25.05 3.58 -0.16
N ARG A 79 25.23 2.45 -0.87
CA ARG A 79 26.46 1.64 -0.76
C ARG A 79 27.65 2.34 -1.41
N ALA A 80 28.86 1.85 -1.11
CA ALA A 80 30.06 2.34 -1.75
C ALA A 80 29.97 2.15 -3.27
N LYS A 81 30.39 3.18 -4.01
CA LYS A 81 30.35 3.14 -5.48
C LYS A 81 31.26 2.03 -5.98
N GLY A 82 30.71 1.13 -6.81
CA GLY A 82 31.44 -0.02 -7.34
C GLY A 82 31.14 -1.33 -6.62
N ASP A 83 30.46 -1.31 -5.47
CA ASP A 83 30.06 -2.53 -4.78
C ASP A 83 29.19 -3.41 -5.68
N LEU A 84 29.54 -4.69 -5.73
CA LEU A 84 28.74 -5.69 -6.43
C LEU A 84 27.46 -6.01 -5.65
N VAL A 85 26.46 -6.51 -6.37
CA VAL A 85 25.22 -6.97 -5.75
C VAL A 85 25.43 -8.37 -5.17
N ALA A 86 25.22 -8.52 -3.86
CA ALA A 86 25.24 -9.84 -3.23
C ALA A 86 24.04 -10.69 -3.68
N SER A 87 24.23 -11.99 -3.94
CA SER A 87 23.17 -12.92 -4.36
C SER A 87 21.94 -12.88 -3.44
N LYS A 88 22.16 -12.81 -2.12
CA LYS A 88 21.10 -12.69 -1.11
C LYS A 88 20.16 -11.49 -1.32
N VAL A 89 20.66 -10.38 -1.89
CA VAL A 89 19.82 -9.23 -2.24
C VAL A 89 18.87 -9.60 -3.39
N MET A 90 19.40 -10.27 -4.42
CA MET A 90 18.62 -10.71 -5.58
C MET A 90 17.54 -11.71 -5.17
N ASP A 91 17.89 -12.67 -4.30
CA ASP A 91 16.94 -13.65 -3.77
C ASP A 91 15.83 -12.98 -2.96
N ARG A 92 16.16 -11.94 -2.19
CA ARG A 92 15.16 -11.18 -1.42
C ARG A 92 14.22 -10.39 -2.32
N ILE A 93 14.71 -9.80 -3.40
CA ILE A 93 13.88 -9.09 -4.38
C ILE A 93 12.91 -10.07 -5.06
N LYS A 94 13.39 -11.26 -5.45
CA LYS A 94 12.53 -12.34 -5.99
C LYS A 94 11.48 -12.79 -4.99
N ALA A 95 11.84 -12.98 -3.72
CA ALA A 95 10.91 -13.36 -2.66
C ALA A 95 9.82 -12.30 -2.39
N LEU A 96 10.06 -11.04 -2.74
CA LEU A 96 9.06 -9.97 -2.71
C LEU A 96 8.17 -9.93 -3.96
N GLY A 97 8.31 -10.91 -4.87
CA GLY A 97 7.54 -11.03 -6.10
C GLY A 97 8.10 -10.21 -7.27
N ARG A 98 9.35 -9.73 -7.19
CA ARG A 98 9.94 -8.79 -8.17
C ARG A 98 11.03 -9.41 -9.03
N THR A 99 10.77 -10.60 -9.58
CA THR A 99 11.70 -11.26 -10.50
C THR A 99 11.94 -10.43 -11.77
N ASP A 100 10.95 -9.65 -12.19
CA ASP A 100 11.03 -8.71 -13.31
C ASP A 100 12.18 -7.69 -13.16
N ILE A 101 12.38 -7.15 -11.96
CA ILE A 101 13.48 -6.22 -11.65
C ILE A 101 14.82 -6.92 -11.79
N VAL A 102 14.93 -8.15 -11.28
CA VAL A 102 16.16 -8.94 -11.32
C VAL A 102 16.54 -9.29 -12.75
N ASP A 103 15.58 -9.75 -13.55
CA ASP A 103 15.81 -10.16 -14.93
C ASP A 103 16.15 -8.96 -15.83
N SER A 104 15.51 -7.80 -15.59
CA SER A 104 15.87 -6.57 -16.29
C SER A 104 17.28 -6.11 -15.93
N PHE A 105 17.66 -6.19 -14.65
CA PHE A 105 18.99 -5.79 -14.18
C PHE A 105 20.10 -6.70 -14.72
N ALA A 106 19.85 -8.01 -14.86
CA ALA A 106 20.83 -8.96 -15.38
C ALA A 106 21.30 -8.64 -16.81
N LYS A 107 20.54 -7.83 -17.56
CA LYS A 107 20.89 -7.38 -18.92
C LYS A 107 21.78 -6.13 -18.94
N ALA A 108 22.07 -5.52 -17.79
CA ALA A 108 22.82 -4.28 -17.71
C ALA A 108 24.34 -4.52 -17.81
N GLU A 109 25.04 -3.61 -18.51
CA GLU A 109 26.48 -3.69 -18.79
C GLU A 109 27.38 -3.54 -17.54
N LYS A 110 26.89 -2.93 -16.45
CA LYS A 110 27.65 -2.63 -15.22
C LYS A 110 26.82 -2.92 -13.96
N PRO A 111 26.73 -4.18 -13.51
CA PRO A 111 25.83 -4.57 -12.41
C PRO A 111 26.44 -4.24 -11.04
N THR A 112 26.37 -2.98 -10.63
CA THR A 112 26.70 -2.58 -9.25
C THR A 112 25.44 -2.41 -8.41
N ALA A 113 25.59 -2.45 -7.09
CA ALA A 113 24.51 -2.17 -6.13
C ALA A 113 23.86 -0.81 -6.39
N TYR A 114 24.66 0.21 -6.70
CA TYR A 114 24.15 1.53 -7.07
C TYR A 114 23.22 1.46 -8.28
N HIS A 115 23.63 0.81 -9.37
CA HIS A 115 22.81 0.71 -10.58
C HIS A 115 21.52 -0.08 -10.34
N LEU A 116 21.57 -1.15 -9.54
CA LEU A 116 20.37 -1.88 -9.13
C LEU A 116 19.42 -0.97 -8.33
N GLY A 117 19.95 -0.25 -7.34
CA GLY A 117 19.16 0.68 -6.53
C GLY A 117 18.49 1.76 -7.38
N VAL A 118 19.23 2.39 -8.30
CA VAL A 118 18.65 3.39 -9.23
C VAL A 118 17.60 2.77 -10.13
N HIS A 119 17.84 1.57 -10.66
CA HIS A 119 16.87 0.85 -11.48
C HIS A 119 15.58 0.55 -10.71
N MET A 120 15.68 0.05 -9.47
CA MET A 120 14.54 -0.17 -8.59
C MET A 120 13.76 1.12 -8.32
N LEU A 121 14.44 2.21 -7.95
CA LEU A 121 13.78 3.50 -7.69
C LEU A 121 13.01 4.00 -8.91
N ARG A 122 13.57 3.82 -10.12
CA ARG A 122 12.90 4.18 -11.37
C ARG A 122 11.65 3.33 -11.58
N VAL A 123 11.78 2.01 -11.58
CA VAL A 123 10.65 1.09 -11.82
C VAL A 123 9.53 1.30 -10.80
N LEU A 124 9.87 1.35 -9.50
CA LEU A 124 8.90 1.57 -8.43
C LEU A 124 8.26 2.96 -8.49
N GLY A 125 9.06 3.98 -8.83
CA GLY A 125 8.59 5.35 -8.99
C GLY A 125 7.62 5.50 -10.17
N ASP A 126 7.93 4.87 -11.29
CA ASP A 126 7.07 4.84 -12.47
C ASP A 126 5.76 4.10 -12.16
N GLU A 127 5.83 2.93 -11.51
CA GLU A 127 4.65 2.17 -11.06
C GLU A 127 3.75 2.99 -10.15
N CYS A 128 4.29 3.70 -9.16
CA CYS A 128 3.49 4.52 -8.25
C CYS A 128 2.77 5.68 -8.95
N ARG A 129 3.26 6.13 -10.11
CA ARG A 129 2.64 7.20 -10.91
C ARG A 129 1.56 6.67 -11.86
N GLN A 130 1.58 5.38 -12.19
CA GLN A 130 0.55 4.78 -13.04
C GLN A 130 -0.78 4.61 -12.29
N PRO A 131 -1.92 4.58 -12.99
CA PRO A 131 -3.18 4.16 -12.41
C PRO A 131 -3.02 2.80 -11.73
N GLN A 132 -3.40 2.74 -10.45
CA GLN A 132 -3.30 1.51 -9.67
C GLN A 132 -4.55 0.67 -9.92
N ALA A 133 -4.37 -0.59 -10.33
CA ALA A 133 -5.50 -1.50 -10.38
C ALA A 133 -6.17 -1.55 -8.99
N HIS A 134 -7.48 -1.30 -8.96
CA HIS A 134 -8.29 -1.56 -7.78
C HIS A 134 -8.03 -3.00 -7.33
N MET A 135 -7.83 -3.22 -6.02
CA MET A 135 -7.53 -4.56 -5.48
C MET A 135 -8.72 -5.53 -5.57
N GLY A 136 -9.83 -5.08 -6.16
CA GLY A 136 -10.99 -5.89 -6.51
C GLY A 136 -12.10 -5.77 -5.46
N THR A 137 -13.27 -5.39 -5.94
CA THR A 137 -14.56 -5.66 -5.29
C THR A 137 -15.16 -6.91 -5.98
N PRO A 138 -16.00 -7.72 -5.30
CA PRO A 138 -16.41 -9.05 -5.75
C PRO A 138 -17.05 -9.03 -7.15
N SER A 139 -16.94 -10.14 -7.88
CA SER A 139 -17.45 -10.28 -9.25
C SER A 139 -18.90 -9.78 -9.41
N LYS A 140 -19.12 -8.98 -10.48
CA LYS A 140 -20.40 -8.51 -11.05
C LYS A 140 -21.66 -8.89 -10.25
N GLY A 141 -22.17 -7.94 -9.47
CA GLY A 141 -23.48 -8.02 -8.80
C GLY A 141 -23.64 -7.11 -7.58
N GLN A 142 -22.56 -6.59 -7.01
CA GLN A 142 -22.60 -5.70 -5.84
C GLN A 142 -21.71 -4.48 -6.06
N ALA A 143 -22.30 -3.38 -6.50
CA ALA A 143 -21.73 -2.05 -6.29
C ALA A 143 -22.86 -1.01 -6.39
N SER A 144 -23.72 -0.96 -5.38
CA SER A 144 -24.16 0.35 -4.91
C SER A 144 -23.10 0.79 -3.89
N THR A 145 -22.42 1.89 -4.19
CA THR A 145 -21.61 2.62 -3.23
C THR A 145 -22.54 3.38 -2.28
N TRP A 146 -22.03 3.89 -1.15
CA TRP A 146 -22.81 4.77 -0.26
C TRP A 146 -23.16 6.12 -0.94
N LEU A 147 -22.51 6.45 -2.06
CA LEU A 147 -22.91 7.55 -2.96
C LEU A 147 -24.15 7.19 -3.80
N ASP A 148 -24.45 5.89 -3.98
CA ASP A 148 -25.59 5.38 -4.75
C ASP A 148 -26.82 5.09 -3.88
N GLN A 149 -26.72 5.27 -2.56
CA GLN A 149 -27.86 5.15 -1.65
C GLN A 149 -28.51 6.52 -1.51
N ASN A 150 -29.75 6.64 -2.00
CA ASN A 150 -30.59 7.82 -1.81
C ASN A 150 -30.47 8.32 -0.36
N GLN A 151 -29.91 9.51 -0.15
CA GLN A 151 -30.12 10.24 1.08
C GLN A 151 -31.64 10.39 1.26
N PRO A 152 -32.22 10.08 2.43
CA PRO A 152 -33.56 10.57 2.72
C PRO A 152 -33.52 12.09 2.59
N GLU A 153 -34.42 12.65 1.76
CA GLU A 153 -34.62 14.10 1.66
C GLU A 153 -34.76 14.66 3.09
N GLU A 154 -33.95 15.66 3.43
CA GLU A 154 -34.12 16.42 4.66
C GLU A 154 -35.56 16.95 4.66
N ALA A 155 -36.34 16.50 5.64
CA ALA A 155 -37.66 17.06 5.87
C ALA A 155 -37.47 18.52 6.31
N ASP A 156 -38.01 19.44 5.51
CA ASP A 156 -38.11 20.86 5.82
C ASP A 156 -38.63 21.05 7.26
N ALA A 157 -37.85 21.79 8.06
CA ALA A 157 -38.25 22.32 9.36
C ALA A 157 -38.01 23.83 9.39
#